data_AF-A0A060S7K3-F1
#
_entry.id   AF-A0A060S7K3-F1
#
_cell.length_a   1.000
_cell.length_b   1.000
_cell.length_c   1.000
_cell.angle_alpha   90.00
_cell.angle_beta   90.00
_cell.angle_gamma   90.00
#
_symmetry.space_group_name_H-M   'P 1'
#
loop_
_entity.id
_entity.type
_entity.pdbx_description
1 polymer ?
#
loop_
_entity_poly.entity_id
_entity_poly.type
_entity_poly.pdbx_seq_one_letter_code
_entity_poly.pdbx_strand_id
1 'polypeptide(L)'
;MASTSAGSFAAAQASTSSAAPPSGPLLAQGDWTKSLIQLAKTAELKKHALTLQLHTAHILSAHAALEQKNKAIQDLKEQKNKLESERQRLLNCLREVNEDRDKADIQEATLNKEVSELQHKIKTISEGEYAAAKNDVDRLRQELGQPPLPSLQTTLEEKSAEYLKALRLQAEAANAATGTKRAADDLGADPQPAKRPRGRPKGSKSKPKSKPASTPTPTTGAAPPTS
;
A
#
# COMPACT_ATOMS: atom_id res chain seq x y z
N MET A 1 17.90 -27.59 4.39
CA MET A 1 19.02 -28.55 4.24
C MET A 1 19.96 -28.35 5.43
N ALA A 2 19.72 -29.09 6.51
CA ALA A 2 20.52 -29.01 7.74
C ALA A 2 21.84 -29.78 7.55
N SER A 3 22.95 -29.19 7.98
CA SER A 3 24.28 -29.83 7.92
C SER A 3 24.86 -29.89 9.34
N THR A 4 24.75 -31.05 9.96
CA THR A 4 25.45 -31.45 11.19
C THR A 4 26.76 -32.09 10.80
N SER A 5 27.88 -31.45 11.13
CA SER A 5 29.23 -32.03 11.00
C SER A 5 29.72 -32.43 12.39
N ALA A 6 29.94 -33.72 12.58
CA ALA A 6 30.46 -34.33 13.79
C ALA A 6 31.99 -34.26 13.82
N GLY A 7 32.55 -33.69 14.89
CA GLY A 7 33.97 -33.76 15.21
C GLY A 7 34.30 -35.09 15.89
N SER A 8 35.30 -35.80 15.37
CA SER A 8 35.84 -37.04 15.95
C SER A 8 37.25 -36.76 16.47
N PHE A 9 37.47 -37.03 17.76
CA PHE A 9 38.77 -37.02 18.43
C PHE A 9 39.13 -38.46 18.81
N ALA A 10 40.31 -38.96 18.41
CA ALA A 10 41.03 -40.01 19.16
C ALA A 10 42.46 -40.23 18.65
N ALA A 11 43.40 -39.98 19.57
CA ALA A 11 44.64 -40.71 19.88
C ALA A 11 45.59 -41.18 18.75
N ALA A 12 46.73 -40.49 18.64
CA ALA A 12 47.95 -41.02 18.05
C ALA A 12 48.72 -41.85 19.10
N GLN A 13 49.02 -43.11 18.76
CA GLN A 13 49.78 -44.05 19.56
C GLN A 13 51.28 -43.84 19.31
N ALA A 14 52.04 -43.59 20.38
CA ALA A 14 53.49 -43.50 20.37
C ALA A 14 54.12 -44.88 20.60
N SER A 15 55.00 -45.32 19.70
CA SER A 15 55.85 -46.50 19.89
C SER A 15 57.25 -46.06 20.34
N THR A 16 57.60 -46.54 21.52
CA THR A 16 58.90 -46.46 22.18
C THR A 16 59.90 -47.43 21.56
N SER A 17 61.09 -46.96 21.20
CA SER A 17 62.28 -47.81 21.06
C SER A 17 63.46 -47.15 21.75
N SER A 18 63.85 -47.79 22.85
CA SER A 18 64.99 -47.47 23.72
C SER A 18 66.31 -47.83 23.05
N ALA A 19 67.24 -46.88 22.97
CA ALA A 19 68.65 -47.15 22.67
C ALA A 19 69.51 -46.53 23.77
N ALA A 20 70.29 -47.37 24.46
CA ALA A 20 71.20 -47.00 25.53
C ALA A 20 72.48 -46.31 25.00
N PRO A 21 73.12 -45.40 25.77
CA PRO A 21 74.27 -44.64 25.31
C PRO A 21 75.60 -45.36 25.60
N PRO A 22 76.62 -45.26 24.71
CA PRO A 22 78.00 -45.58 25.07
C PRO A 22 78.68 -44.37 25.74
N SER A 23 79.19 -44.60 26.95
CA SER A 23 79.93 -43.64 27.77
C SER A 23 81.36 -43.45 27.21
N GLY A 24 81.56 -42.39 26.42
CA GLY A 24 82.87 -41.92 25.99
C GLY A 24 83.25 -40.57 26.64
N PRO A 25 84.54 -40.21 26.75
CA PRO A 25 84.99 -39.00 27.43
C PRO A 25 84.44 -37.73 26.75
N LEU A 26 83.71 -36.94 27.54
CA LEU A 26 83.09 -35.67 27.16
C LEU A 26 84.15 -34.57 26.96
N LEU A 27 84.75 -34.52 25.77
CA LEU A 27 85.38 -33.30 25.27
C LEU A 27 84.30 -32.42 24.65
N ALA A 28 83.76 -31.51 25.46
CA ALA A 28 82.87 -30.44 25.04
C ALA A 28 83.65 -29.43 24.19
N GLN A 29 83.82 -29.72 22.91
CA GLN A 29 84.44 -28.82 21.96
C GLN A 29 83.60 -28.76 20.67
N GLY A 30 82.62 -27.85 20.63
CA GLY A 30 82.29 -27.17 19.36
C GLY A 30 80.88 -27.20 18.76
N ASP A 31 79.76 -27.38 19.50
CA ASP A 31 78.43 -27.32 18.84
C ASP A 31 77.28 -26.57 19.54
N TRP A 32 77.47 -26.11 20.78
CA TRP A 32 76.42 -25.36 21.51
C TRP A 32 76.03 -24.06 20.79
N THR A 33 76.99 -23.40 20.13
CA THR A 33 76.75 -22.17 19.38
C THR A 33 75.85 -22.42 18.16
N LYS A 34 76.02 -23.55 17.46
CA LYS A 34 75.14 -23.91 16.33
C LYS A 34 73.74 -24.25 16.82
N SER A 35 73.61 -25.00 17.92
CA SER A 35 72.31 -25.28 18.55
C SER A 35 71.59 -24.01 18.99
N LEU A 36 72.32 -23.03 19.55
CA LEU A 36 71.73 -21.74 19.94
C LEU A 36 71.23 -20.95 18.72
N ILE A 37 72.03 -20.89 17.64
CA ILE A 37 71.63 -20.23 16.39
C ILE A 37 70.41 -20.94 15.78
N GLN A 38 70.37 -22.27 15.78
CA GLN A 38 69.21 -23.04 15.30
C GLN A 38 67.96 -22.79 16.13
N LEU A 39 68.10 -22.69 17.45
CA LEU A 39 66.98 -22.38 18.35
C LEU A 39 66.45 -20.97 18.08
N ALA A 40 67.32 -19.98 17.92
CA ALA A 40 66.95 -18.61 17.58
C ALA A 40 66.21 -18.55 16.23
N LYS A 41 66.76 -19.18 15.19
CA LYS A 41 66.10 -19.27 13.86
C LYS A 41 64.75 -19.96 13.93
N THR A 42 64.62 -21.00 14.76
CA THR A 42 63.36 -21.72 14.95
C THR A 42 62.33 -20.86 15.69
N ALA A 43 62.76 -20.08 16.69
CA ALA A 43 61.90 -19.12 17.38
C ALA A 43 61.42 -18.01 16.43
N GLU A 44 62.32 -17.48 15.61
CA GLU A 44 62.01 -16.47 14.61
C GLU A 44 61.06 -17.02 13.52
N LEU A 45 61.30 -18.23 13.02
CA LEU A 45 60.40 -18.90 12.09
C LEU A 45 59.00 -19.09 12.68
N LYS A 46 58.90 -19.53 13.94
CA LYS A 46 57.61 -19.68 14.63
C LYS A 46 56.88 -18.36 14.79
N LYS A 47 57.61 -17.27 15.09
CA LYS A 47 57.05 -15.91 15.13
C LYS A 47 56.46 -15.52 13.77
N HIS A 48 57.22 -15.70 12.69
CA HIS A 48 56.74 -15.38 11.33
C HIS A 48 55.56 -16.25 10.92
N ALA A 49 55.59 -17.55 11.22
CA ALA A 49 54.49 -18.47 10.94
C ALA A 49 53.20 -18.05 11.66
N LEU A 50 53.29 -17.68 12.94
CA LEU A 50 52.15 -17.18 13.70
C LEU A 50 51.59 -15.88 13.10
N THR A 51 52.47 -14.92 12.76
CA THR A 51 52.06 -13.66 12.12
C THR A 51 51.34 -13.91 10.80
N LEU A 52 51.85 -14.84 9.98
CA LEU A 52 51.20 -15.23 8.72
C LEU A 52 49.83 -15.85 8.98
N GLN A 53 49.71 -16.78 9.94
CA GLN A 53 48.43 -17.39 10.31
C GLN A 53 47.40 -16.35 10.76
N LEU A 54 47.82 -15.37 11.56
CA LEU A 54 46.95 -14.28 12.02
C LEU A 54 46.49 -13.42 10.84
N HIS A 55 47.40 -13.04 9.94
CA HIS A 55 47.02 -12.31 8.72
C HIS A 55 46.08 -13.12 7.83
N THR A 56 46.32 -14.42 7.64
CA THR A 56 45.40 -15.30 6.90
C THR A 56 44.02 -15.32 7.53
N ALA A 57 43.92 -15.46 8.87
CA ALA A 57 42.63 -15.42 9.57
C ALA A 57 41.90 -14.08 9.38
N HIS A 58 42.63 -12.96 9.43
CA HIS A 58 42.06 -11.63 9.18
C HIS A 58 41.55 -11.49 7.74
N ILE A 59 42.31 -11.97 6.75
CA ILE A 59 41.90 -11.95 5.34
C ILE A 59 40.62 -12.77 5.14
N LEU A 60 40.56 -13.99 5.69
CA LEU A 60 39.37 -14.85 5.59
C LEU A 60 38.15 -14.22 6.25
N SER A 61 38.31 -13.63 7.44
CA SER A 61 37.23 -12.92 8.13
C SER A 61 36.74 -11.70 7.34
N ALA A 62 37.65 -10.92 6.76
CA ALA A 62 37.31 -9.80 5.89
C ALA A 62 36.58 -10.25 4.62
N HIS A 63 36.98 -11.38 4.02
CA HIS A 63 36.28 -11.97 2.88
C HIS A 63 34.85 -12.37 3.22
N ALA A 64 34.63 -13.07 4.33
CA ALA A 64 33.29 -13.46 4.76
C ALA A 64 32.39 -12.22 5.01
N ALA A 65 32.93 -11.17 5.62
CA ALA A 65 32.22 -9.91 5.82
C ALA A 65 31.89 -9.23 4.48
N LEU A 66 32.82 -9.23 3.53
CA LEU A 66 32.63 -8.66 2.20
C LEU A 66 31.52 -9.39 1.43
N GLU A 67 31.51 -10.72 1.46
CA GLU A 67 30.45 -11.54 0.84
C GLU A 67 29.07 -11.24 1.45
N GLN A 68 28.99 -11.17 2.78
CA GLN A 68 27.76 -10.82 3.47
C GLN A 68 27.25 -9.42 3.07
N LYS A 69 28.14 -8.43 2.98
CA LYS A 69 27.78 -7.07 2.55
C LYS A 69 27.36 -7.02 1.08
N ASN A 70 28.03 -7.76 0.20
CA ASN A 70 27.64 -7.84 -1.21
C ASN A 70 26.26 -8.46 -1.40
N LYS A 71 25.95 -9.52 -0.66
CA LYS A 71 24.61 -10.10 -0.64
C LYS A 71 23.56 -9.09 -0.17
N ALA A 72 23.82 -8.41 0.94
CA ALA A 72 22.90 -7.39 1.45
C ALA A 72 22.69 -6.23 0.43
N ILE A 73 23.72 -5.85 -0.32
CA ILE A 73 23.61 -4.85 -1.39
C ILE A 73 22.72 -5.36 -2.53
N GLN A 74 22.82 -6.64 -2.90
CA GLN A 74 21.95 -7.25 -3.92
C GLN A 74 20.49 -7.27 -3.45
N ASP A 75 20.24 -7.74 -2.23
CA ASP A 75 18.90 -7.78 -1.65
C ASP A 75 18.25 -6.38 -1.63
N LEU A 76 19.02 -5.34 -1.26
CA LEU A 76 18.55 -3.95 -1.27
C LEU A 76 18.26 -3.42 -2.68
N LYS A 77 19.06 -3.81 -3.68
CA LYS A 77 18.81 -3.43 -5.09
C LYS A 77 17.51 -4.05 -5.60
N GLU A 78 17.25 -5.31 -5.27
CA GLU A 78 16.01 -6.00 -5.64
C GLU A 78 14.78 -5.37 -4.97
N GLN A 79 14.86 -5.08 -3.67
CA GLN A 79 13.80 -4.37 -2.95
C GLN A 79 13.52 -3.00 -3.56
N LYS A 80 14.57 -2.23 -3.88
CA LYS A 80 14.43 -0.93 -4.56
C LYS A 80 13.73 -1.07 -5.90
N ASN A 81 14.11 -2.06 -6.71
CA ASN A 81 13.51 -2.29 -8.02
C ASN A 81 12.01 -2.64 -7.91
N LYS A 82 11.65 -3.46 -6.92
CA LYS A 82 10.24 -3.78 -6.62
C LYS A 82 9.43 -2.56 -6.19
N LEU A 83 10.02 -1.69 -5.37
CA LEU A 83 9.33 -0.45 -4.97
C LEU A 83 9.17 0.52 -6.14
N GLU A 84 10.16 0.61 -7.04
CA GLU A 84 10.05 1.46 -8.23
C GLU A 84 8.99 0.95 -9.21
N SER A 85 8.88 -0.37 -9.40
CA SER A 85 7.82 -0.93 -10.26
C SER A 85 6.42 -0.71 -9.68
N GLU A 86 6.24 -0.85 -8.36
CA GLU A 86 4.99 -0.52 -7.67
C GLU A 86 4.66 0.97 -7.78
N ARG A 87 5.65 1.85 -7.59
CA ARG A 87 5.50 3.29 -7.79
C ARG A 87 5.03 3.60 -9.20
N GLN A 88 5.64 3.00 -10.22
CA GLN A 88 5.24 3.19 -11.61
C GLN A 88 3.82 2.68 -11.88
N ARG A 89 3.43 1.53 -11.31
CA ARG A 89 2.06 1.01 -11.42
C ARG A 89 1.04 1.99 -10.82
N LEU A 90 1.31 2.49 -9.61
CA LEU A 90 0.41 3.44 -8.93
C LEU A 90 0.30 4.77 -9.69
N LEU A 91 1.39 5.27 -10.28
CA LEU A 91 1.36 6.45 -11.13
C LEU A 91 0.52 6.24 -12.40
N ASN A 92 0.57 5.05 -12.99
CA ASN A 92 -0.29 4.70 -14.13
C ASN A 92 -1.77 4.67 -13.71
N CYS A 93 -2.11 4.00 -12.60
CA CYS A 93 -3.49 3.96 -12.09
C CYS A 93 -4.02 5.37 -11.75
N LEU A 94 -3.19 6.24 -11.18
CA LEU A 94 -3.58 7.63 -10.90
C LEU A 94 -3.88 8.41 -12.18
N ARG A 95 -3.10 8.18 -13.25
CA ARG A 95 -3.36 8.77 -14.56
C ARG A 95 -4.71 8.32 -15.11
N GLU A 96 -4.99 7.02 -15.10
CA GLU A 96 -6.26 6.45 -15.56
C GLU A 96 -7.45 7.03 -14.79
N VAL A 97 -7.38 7.10 -13.46
CA VAL A 97 -8.44 7.70 -12.64
C VAL A 97 -8.69 9.17 -12.99
N ASN A 98 -7.62 9.95 -13.23
CA ASN A 98 -7.78 11.34 -13.65
C ASN A 98 -8.42 11.44 -15.04
N GLU A 99 -8.00 10.61 -16.00
CA GLU A 99 -8.61 10.57 -17.33
C GLU A 99 -10.10 10.20 -17.27
N ASP A 100 -10.47 9.24 -16.44
CA ASP A 100 -11.86 8.83 -16.28
C ASP A 100 -12.71 9.88 -15.55
N ARG A 101 -12.13 10.59 -14.58
CA ARG A 101 -12.78 11.77 -13.98
C ARG A 101 -13.04 12.84 -15.05
N ASP A 102 -12.05 13.18 -15.85
CA ASP A 102 -12.19 14.21 -16.89
C ASP A 102 -13.25 13.80 -17.94
N LYS A 103 -13.34 12.51 -18.29
CA LYS A 103 -14.43 11.98 -19.13
C LYS A 103 -15.80 12.13 -18.46
N ALA A 104 -15.90 11.80 -17.17
CA ALA A 104 -17.14 11.92 -16.41
C ALA A 104 -17.60 13.38 -16.33
N ASP A 105 -16.68 14.32 -16.10
CA ASP A 105 -16.97 15.76 -16.06
C ASP A 105 -17.50 16.26 -17.41
N ILE A 106 -16.93 15.80 -18.53
CA ILE A 106 -17.41 16.14 -19.88
C ILE A 106 -18.82 15.55 -20.13
N GLN A 107 -19.05 14.30 -19.72
CA GLN A 107 -20.36 13.66 -19.84
C GLN A 107 -21.41 14.37 -18.99
N GLU A 108 -21.07 14.74 -17.75
CA GLU A 108 -21.95 15.50 -16.87
C GLU A 108 -22.30 16.86 -17.48
N ALA A 109 -21.32 17.61 -17.98
CA ALA A 109 -21.55 18.89 -18.63
C ALA A 109 -22.47 18.75 -19.86
N THR A 110 -22.29 17.68 -20.64
CA THR A 110 -23.13 17.38 -21.82
C THR A 110 -24.56 17.08 -21.40
N LEU A 111 -24.76 16.19 -20.43
CA LEU A 111 -26.10 15.86 -19.92
C LEU A 111 -26.79 17.08 -19.29
N ASN A 112 -26.07 17.90 -18.52
CA ASN A 112 -26.64 19.12 -17.93
C ASN A 112 -27.11 20.11 -19.01
N LYS A 113 -26.36 20.24 -20.11
CA LYS A 113 -26.77 21.04 -21.25
C LYS A 113 -28.03 20.47 -21.90
N GLU A 114 -28.08 19.17 -22.17
CA GLU A 114 -29.24 18.50 -22.75
C GLU A 114 -30.49 18.62 -21.86
N VAL A 115 -30.36 18.44 -20.55
CA VAL A 115 -31.45 18.64 -19.59
C VAL A 115 -31.95 20.08 -19.65
N SER A 116 -31.05 21.06 -19.69
CA SER A 116 -31.42 22.48 -19.79
C SER A 116 -32.16 22.79 -21.10
N GLU A 117 -31.69 22.23 -22.22
CA GLU A 117 -32.34 22.36 -23.53
C GLU A 117 -33.73 21.72 -23.56
N LEU A 118 -33.89 20.51 -22.98
CA LEU A 118 -35.17 19.84 -22.88
C LEU A 118 -36.14 20.60 -21.97
N GLN A 119 -35.69 21.09 -20.82
CA GLN A 119 -36.51 21.92 -19.93
C GLN A 119 -36.98 23.19 -20.64
N HIS A 120 -36.08 23.86 -21.37
CA HIS A 120 -36.44 25.02 -22.16
C HIS A 120 -37.47 24.68 -23.25
N LYS A 121 -37.26 23.59 -23.98
CA LYS A 121 -38.19 23.12 -25.02
C LYS A 121 -39.57 22.77 -24.45
N ILE A 122 -39.63 22.05 -23.33
CA ILE A 122 -40.88 21.73 -22.63
C ILE A 122 -41.60 23.02 -22.27
N LYS A 123 -40.90 23.97 -21.62
CA LYS A 123 -41.47 25.26 -21.25
C LYS A 123 -42.06 26.01 -22.45
N THR A 124 -41.31 26.12 -23.53
CA THR A 124 -41.74 26.82 -24.75
C THR A 124 -42.99 26.19 -25.36
N ILE A 125 -43.07 24.86 -25.45
CA ILE A 125 -44.23 24.16 -26.01
C ILE A 125 -45.43 24.28 -25.06
N SER A 126 -45.22 24.08 -23.76
CA SER A 126 -46.28 24.11 -22.75
C SER A 126 -46.92 25.48 -22.60
N GLU A 127 -46.13 26.56 -22.63
CA GLU A 127 -46.62 27.95 -22.47
C GLU A 127 -47.13 28.55 -23.79
N GLY A 128 -46.65 28.08 -24.94
CA GLY A 128 -47.03 28.58 -26.26
C GLY A 128 -48.15 27.77 -26.91
N GLU A 129 -47.76 26.90 -27.85
CA GLU A 129 -48.67 26.19 -28.75
C GLU A 129 -49.66 25.29 -28.00
N TYR A 130 -49.21 24.58 -26.97
CA TYR A 130 -50.08 23.68 -26.21
C TYR A 130 -51.17 24.45 -25.44
N ALA A 131 -50.81 25.55 -24.77
CA ALA A 131 -51.76 26.35 -24.02
C ALA A 131 -52.83 26.98 -24.94
N ALA A 132 -52.42 27.51 -26.09
CA ALA A 132 -53.34 28.03 -27.10
C ALA A 132 -54.30 26.95 -27.60
N ALA A 133 -53.77 25.80 -28.01
CA ALA A 133 -54.57 24.68 -28.50
C ALA A 133 -55.53 24.14 -27.41
N LYS A 134 -55.08 24.03 -26.15
CA LYS A 134 -55.93 23.60 -25.04
C LYS A 134 -57.11 24.55 -24.84
N ASN A 135 -56.86 25.87 -24.85
CA ASN A 135 -57.91 26.87 -24.69
C ASN A 135 -58.94 26.79 -25.81
N ASP A 136 -58.51 26.60 -27.07
CA ASP A 136 -59.42 26.44 -28.21
C ASP A 136 -60.27 25.17 -28.09
N VAL A 137 -59.67 24.04 -27.68
CA VAL A 137 -60.40 22.78 -27.47
C VAL A 137 -61.39 22.90 -26.30
N ASP A 138 -60.99 23.52 -25.20
CA ASP A 138 -61.87 23.72 -24.05
C ASP A 138 -63.05 24.64 -24.39
N ARG A 139 -62.82 25.68 -25.21
CA ARG A 139 -63.90 26.53 -25.76
C ARG A 139 -64.90 25.72 -26.58
N LEU A 140 -64.41 24.91 -27.54
CA LEU A 140 -65.27 24.05 -28.36
C LEU A 140 -66.04 23.01 -27.53
N ARG A 141 -65.39 22.44 -26.50
CA ARG A 141 -66.06 21.52 -25.57
C ARG A 141 -67.15 22.20 -24.78
N GLN A 142 -66.92 23.43 -24.33
CA GLN A 142 -67.92 24.24 -23.64
C GLN A 142 -69.13 24.54 -24.54
N GLU A 143 -68.91 24.87 -25.82
CA GLU A 143 -69.97 25.06 -26.82
C GLU A 143 -70.79 23.78 -27.06
N LEU A 144 -70.16 22.61 -26.97
CA LEU A 144 -70.79 21.29 -27.10
C LEU A 144 -71.38 20.74 -25.79
N GLY A 145 -71.28 21.47 -24.68
CA GLY A 145 -71.75 21.04 -23.36
C GLY A 145 -70.91 19.93 -22.70
N GLN A 146 -69.67 19.73 -23.14
CA GLN A 146 -68.73 18.75 -22.57
C GLN A 146 -67.82 19.40 -21.51
N PRO A 147 -67.36 18.63 -20.50
CA PRO A 147 -66.41 19.13 -19.52
C PRO A 147 -65.02 19.39 -20.13
N PRO A 148 -64.25 20.35 -19.57
CA PRO A 148 -62.92 20.71 -20.05
C PRO A 148 -61.94 19.55 -19.89
N LEU A 149 -60.87 19.56 -20.69
CA LEU A 149 -59.84 18.54 -20.65
C LEU A 149 -59.04 18.57 -19.34
N PRO A 150 -58.54 17.41 -18.87
CA PRO A 150 -57.64 17.33 -17.72
C PRO A 150 -56.36 18.14 -17.96
N SER A 151 -55.73 18.58 -16.88
CA SER A 151 -54.52 19.39 -16.95
C SER A 151 -53.32 18.58 -17.45
N LEU A 152 -52.40 19.23 -18.16
CA LEU A 152 -51.13 18.62 -18.60
C LEU A 152 -50.36 17.99 -17.42
N GLN A 153 -50.41 18.66 -16.26
CA GLN A 153 -49.78 18.20 -15.03
C GLN A 153 -50.33 16.84 -14.58
N THR A 154 -51.65 16.66 -14.59
CA THR A 154 -52.31 15.39 -14.24
C THR A 154 -51.87 14.26 -15.17
N THR A 155 -51.83 14.52 -16.49
CA THR A 155 -51.38 13.52 -17.47
C THR A 155 -49.89 13.17 -17.31
N LEU A 156 -49.05 14.15 -16.97
CA LEU A 156 -47.63 13.91 -16.70
C LEU A 156 -47.43 13.06 -15.44
N GLU A 157 -48.19 13.32 -14.38
CA GLU A 157 -48.13 12.55 -13.13
C GLU A 157 -48.52 11.08 -13.36
N GLU A 158 -49.61 10.83 -14.10
CA GLU A 158 -50.02 9.49 -14.49
C GLU A 158 -48.92 8.75 -15.29
N LYS A 159 -48.32 9.42 -16.28
CA LYS A 159 -47.23 8.87 -17.08
C LYS A 159 -45.97 8.61 -16.25
N SER A 160 -45.66 9.49 -15.30
CA SER A 160 -44.52 9.31 -14.40
C SER A 160 -44.71 8.10 -13.48
N ALA A 161 -45.93 7.87 -13.00
CA ALA A 161 -46.28 6.71 -12.20
C ALA A 161 -46.18 5.41 -13.01
N GLU A 162 -46.64 5.43 -14.27
CA GLU A 162 -46.46 4.32 -15.22
C GLU A 162 -44.98 4.00 -15.45
N TYR A 163 -44.15 5.02 -15.70
CA TYR A 163 -42.71 4.84 -15.93
C TYR A 163 -42.00 4.26 -14.70
N LEU A 164 -42.27 4.78 -13.51
CA LEU A 164 -41.71 4.25 -12.26
C LEU A 164 -42.18 2.81 -11.98
N LYS A 165 -43.40 2.46 -12.38
CA LYS A 165 -43.90 1.08 -12.30
C LYS A 165 -43.15 0.17 -13.27
N ALA A 166 -42.92 0.62 -14.51
CA ALA A 166 -42.15 -0.13 -15.51
C ALA A 166 -40.68 -0.33 -15.07
N LEU A 167 -40.07 0.70 -14.49
CA LEU A 167 -38.70 0.62 -13.97
C LEU A 167 -38.57 -0.40 -12.83
N ARG A 168 -39.56 -0.44 -11.91
CA ARG A 168 -39.60 -1.46 -10.84
C ARG A 168 -39.71 -2.87 -11.42
N LEU A 169 -40.60 -3.08 -12.39
CA LEU A 169 -40.76 -4.37 -13.05
C LEU A 169 -39.48 -4.81 -13.77
N GLN A 170 -38.77 -3.88 -14.41
CA GLN A 170 -37.50 -4.16 -15.07
C GLN A 170 -36.39 -4.50 -14.06
N ALA A 171 -36.34 -3.82 -12.92
CA ALA A 171 -35.40 -4.14 -11.83
C ALA A 171 -35.70 -5.51 -11.21
N GLU A 172 -36.97 -5.87 -11.05
CA GLU A 172 -37.40 -7.20 -10.61
C GLU A 172 -37.03 -8.29 -11.62
N ALA A 173 -37.21 -8.04 -12.92
CA ALA A 173 -36.80 -8.95 -13.99
C ALA A 173 -35.27 -9.16 -14.04
N ALA A 174 -34.49 -8.08 -13.85
CA ALA A 174 -33.04 -8.15 -13.79
C ALA A 174 -32.54 -8.92 -12.55
N ASN A 175 -33.20 -8.78 -11.40
CA ASN A 175 -32.92 -9.54 -10.18
C ASN A 175 -33.35 -11.02 -10.28
N ALA A 176 -34.44 -11.32 -10.99
CA ALA A 176 -34.87 -12.69 -11.24
C ALA A 176 -33.92 -13.43 -12.20
N ALA A 177 -33.36 -12.72 -13.19
CA ALA A 177 -32.41 -13.27 -14.15
C ALA A 177 -31.01 -13.53 -13.56
N THR A 178 -30.62 -12.82 -12.49
CA THR A 178 -29.31 -12.98 -11.83
C THR A 178 -29.28 -14.03 -10.72
N GLY A 179 -30.38 -14.76 -10.50
CA GLY A 179 -30.39 -16.09 -9.86
C GLY A 179 -29.40 -16.28 -8.71
N THR A 180 -29.29 -15.33 -7.78
CA THR A 180 -28.45 -15.49 -6.60
C THR A 180 -29.19 -16.42 -5.65
N LYS A 181 -28.98 -17.73 -5.83
CA LYS A 181 -29.08 -18.69 -4.73
C LYS A 181 -28.14 -18.22 -3.63
N ARG A 182 -28.66 -17.43 -2.69
CA ARG A 182 -28.09 -17.40 -1.34
C ARG A 182 -28.35 -18.79 -0.77
N ALA A 183 -27.39 -19.69 -0.98
CA ALA A 183 -27.24 -20.85 -0.12
C ALA A 183 -26.91 -20.31 1.27
N ALA A 184 -27.97 -20.23 2.09
CA ALA A 184 -27.85 -20.45 3.51
C ALA A 184 -27.30 -21.88 3.75
N ASP A 185 -26.63 -22.06 4.89
CA ASP A 185 -26.03 -23.29 5.43
C ASP A 185 -24.66 -23.72 4.87
N ASP A 186 -23.59 -23.34 5.60
CA ASP A 186 -22.75 -24.33 6.33
C ASP A 186 -21.74 -23.59 7.25
N LEU A 187 -22.19 -23.10 8.40
CA LEU A 187 -21.31 -22.78 9.54
C LEU A 187 -22.11 -23.00 10.84
N GLY A 188 -22.15 -24.26 11.27
CA GLY A 188 -22.77 -24.65 12.53
C GLY A 188 -22.09 -25.84 13.19
N ALA A 189 -21.04 -25.57 13.98
CA ALA A 189 -20.70 -26.39 15.16
C ALA A 189 -19.72 -25.60 16.07
N ASP A 190 -20.29 -24.87 17.01
CA ASP A 190 -19.64 -24.41 18.25
C ASP A 190 -19.27 -25.66 19.12
N PRO A 191 -18.27 -25.62 20.02
CA PRO A 191 -18.50 -24.95 21.31
C PRO A 191 -17.28 -24.16 21.86
N GLN A 192 -17.57 -22.92 22.28
CA GLN A 192 -17.05 -22.15 23.43
C GLN A 192 -16.31 -22.96 24.54
N PRO A 193 -15.43 -22.35 25.38
CA PRO A 193 -15.57 -20.98 25.91
C PRO A 193 -14.27 -20.18 26.23
N ALA A 194 -14.44 -18.87 26.44
CA ALA A 194 -13.98 -18.12 27.63
C ALA A 194 -13.22 -16.79 27.39
N LYS A 195 -13.65 -15.81 28.21
CA LYS A 195 -12.98 -14.59 28.69
C LYS A 195 -13.12 -13.29 27.86
N ARG A 196 -14.20 -12.56 28.20
CA ARG A 196 -14.26 -11.08 28.11
C ARG A 196 -13.30 -10.47 29.14
N PRO A 197 -12.62 -9.37 28.81
CA PRO A 197 -12.45 -8.29 29.77
C PRO A 197 -12.93 -6.95 29.20
N ARG A 198 -13.84 -6.36 29.99
CA ARG A 198 -14.27 -4.97 30.08
C ARG A 198 -13.28 -3.94 29.53
N GLY A 199 -13.75 -3.07 28.63
CA GLY A 199 -13.02 -1.85 28.24
C GLY A 199 -13.82 -0.93 27.33
N ARG A 200 -14.98 -0.45 27.80
CA ARG A 200 -15.74 0.64 27.17
C ARG A 200 -14.79 1.80 26.79
N PRO A 201 -14.85 2.37 25.58
CA PRO A 201 -14.08 3.57 25.27
C PRO A 201 -14.55 4.69 26.20
N LYS A 202 -13.69 5.11 27.12
CA LYS A 202 -13.94 6.30 27.94
C LYS A 202 -13.82 7.50 27.02
N GLY A 203 -14.97 8.07 26.67
CA GLY A 203 -15.05 9.39 26.06
C GLY A 203 -14.49 10.50 26.96
N SER A 204 -14.28 11.63 26.29
CA SER A 204 -14.38 13.00 26.78
C SER A 204 -13.57 13.41 28.02
N LYS A 205 -12.42 14.06 27.75
CA LYS A 205 -12.04 15.28 28.48
C LYS A 205 -11.60 16.37 27.51
N SER A 206 -12.53 17.27 27.23
CA SER A 206 -12.23 18.67 26.92
C SER A 206 -11.66 19.34 28.17
N LYS A 207 -10.60 20.15 28.01
CA LYS A 207 -10.40 21.33 28.85
C LYS A 207 -9.65 22.43 28.07
N PRO A 208 -10.03 23.70 28.24
CA PRO A 208 -9.69 24.78 27.32
C PRO A 208 -8.52 25.65 27.82
N LYS A 209 -8.11 26.56 26.92
CA LYS A 209 -7.59 27.92 27.21
C LYS A 209 -6.08 28.07 27.37
N SER A 210 -5.44 28.58 26.31
CA SER A 210 -4.65 29.82 26.40
C SER A 210 -4.45 30.44 25.02
N LYS A 211 -5.16 31.55 24.78
CA LYS A 211 -4.82 32.59 23.81
C LYS A 211 -4.83 33.88 24.63
N PRO A 212 -3.80 34.72 24.52
CA PRO A 212 -4.00 36.14 24.33
C PRO A 212 -3.40 36.48 22.95
N ALA A 213 -4.21 36.83 21.94
CA ALA A 213 -4.84 38.14 21.77
C ALA A 213 -3.79 39.27 21.68
N SER A 214 -3.39 39.59 20.45
CA SER A 214 -2.86 40.90 20.09
C SER A 214 -3.14 41.18 18.61
N THR A 215 -4.36 41.60 18.32
CA THR A 215 -4.68 42.56 17.26
C THR A 215 -5.97 43.27 17.63
N PRO A 216 -5.95 44.60 17.59
CA PRO A 216 -7.04 45.31 16.92
C PRO A 216 -6.48 46.23 15.84
N THR A 217 -7.03 46.06 14.64
CA THR A 217 -7.16 47.03 13.53
C THR A 217 -8.12 48.16 13.92
N PRO A 218 -8.57 49.07 13.03
CA PRO A 218 -7.99 49.71 11.83
C PRO A 218 -8.14 51.26 11.88
N THR A 219 -7.51 52.04 10.99
CA THR A 219 -8.17 53.22 10.37
C THR A 219 -7.39 53.81 9.18
N THR A 220 -8.05 53.78 8.02
CA THR A 220 -8.19 54.85 7.00
C THR A 220 -6.97 55.57 6.42
N GLY A 221 -6.86 55.51 5.08
CA GLY A 221 -6.74 56.74 4.29
C GLY A 221 -5.64 56.80 3.21
N ALA A 222 -6.10 56.79 1.96
CA ALA A 222 -5.61 57.58 0.82
C ALA A 222 -4.23 57.28 0.17
N ALA A 223 -4.30 56.99 -1.13
CA ALA A 223 -3.26 57.28 -2.14
C ALA A 223 -3.48 58.71 -2.74
N PRO A 224 -2.75 59.11 -3.79
CA PRO A 224 -1.36 59.61 -3.96
C PRO A 224 -1.40 61.17 -4.18
N PRO A 225 -0.50 61.94 -4.87
CA PRO A 225 0.75 61.67 -5.63
C PRO A 225 1.90 62.73 -5.41
N THR A 226 2.84 62.83 -6.37
CA THR A 226 3.96 63.81 -6.64
C THR A 226 5.35 63.18 -6.48
N SER A 227 6.32 63.34 -7.37
CA SER A 227 6.46 63.94 -8.71
C SER A 227 7.65 63.27 -9.40
#